data_AF-A0A928E947-F1
#
_entry.id   AF-A0A928E947-F1
#
_cell.length_a   1.000
_cell.length_b   1.000
_cell.length_c   1.000
_cell.angle_alpha   90.00
_cell.angle_beta   90.00
_cell.angle_gamma   90.00
#
_symmetry.space_group_name_H-M   'P 1'
#
loop_
_entity.id
_entity.type
_entity.pdbx_description
1 polymer ?
#
loop_
_entity_poly.entity_id
_entity_poly.type
_entity_poly.pdbx_seq_one_letter_code
_entity_poly.pdbx_strand_id
1 'polypeptide(L)'
;MIKNKLATHKNQEIKKIEFTAAQQRGEVAYRQDLTTVPLKQLTMNSVEFIGGRWRIQNKFPYKIQMIRDREMVLLKQLPHQDHVLFDYYTAAVVGYNCYGPFILNNSDYIVAKYTTDNGVFWGYGRTLEQARAFLGIKLYDEHMDLIHRHACKNQLSRQKK
;
A
#
# COMPACT_ATOMS: atom_id res chain seq x y z
N MET A 1 3.87 6.07 -11.68
CA MET A 1 2.81 6.80 -10.97
C MET A 1 1.93 5.76 -10.27
N ILE A 2 1.54 5.99 -9.02
CA ILE A 2 0.65 5.06 -8.29
C ILE A 2 -0.74 5.15 -8.93
N LYS A 3 -1.29 4.00 -9.35
CA LYS A 3 -2.60 3.97 -9.99
C LYS A 3 -3.69 4.27 -8.95
N ASN A 4 -4.62 5.14 -9.31
CA ASN A 4 -5.76 5.44 -8.44
C ASN A 4 -6.74 4.27 -8.44
N LYS A 5 -7.09 3.77 -7.25
CA LYS A 5 -8.03 2.66 -7.08
C LYS A 5 -9.46 3.00 -7.50
N LEU A 6 -9.80 4.29 -7.53
CA LEU A 6 -11.10 4.82 -7.93
C LEU A 6 -11.22 5.03 -9.45
N ALA A 7 -10.16 4.80 -10.22
CA ALA A 7 -10.17 4.95 -11.68
C ALA A 7 -11.16 3.97 -12.31
N THR A 8 -12.04 4.50 -13.19
CA THR A 8 -12.98 3.68 -13.96
C THR A 8 -12.22 2.72 -14.90
N HIS A 9 -11.18 3.22 -15.56
CA HIS A 9 -10.44 2.46 -16.56
C HIS A 9 -9.34 1.62 -15.94
N LYS A 10 -9.66 0.36 -15.63
CA LYS A 10 -8.63 -0.59 -15.18
C LYS A 10 -7.75 -1.10 -16.32
N ASN A 11 -8.26 -1.18 -17.54
CA ASN A 11 -7.48 -1.53 -18.74
C ASN A 11 -6.85 -0.27 -19.38
N GLN A 12 -5.55 -0.31 -19.65
CA GLN A 12 -4.81 0.80 -20.26
C GLN A 12 -5.21 1.08 -21.72
N GLU A 13 -5.61 0.06 -22.48
CA GLU A 13 -6.01 0.22 -23.88
C GLU A 13 -7.33 1.00 -23.98
N ILE A 14 -8.31 0.62 -23.16
CA ILE A 14 -9.60 1.33 -23.07
C ILE A 14 -9.37 2.77 -22.64
N LYS A 15 -8.51 2.98 -21.63
CA LYS A 15 -8.13 4.33 -21.18
C LYS A 15 -7.52 5.15 -22.33
N LYS A 16 -6.65 4.54 -23.14
CA LYS A 16 -6.00 5.22 -24.28
C LYS A 16 -7.02 5.64 -25.33
N ILE A 17 -7.93 4.75 -25.71
CA ILE A 17 -8.98 5.04 -26.69
C ILE A 17 -9.85 6.21 -26.21
N GLU A 18 -10.37 6.11 -24.98
CA GLU A 18 -11.25 7.16 -24.44
C GLU A 18 -10.53 8.49 -24.21
N PHE A 19 -9.29 8.46 -23.72
CA PHE A 19 -8.46 9.65 -23.55
C PHE A 19 -8.22 10.35 -24.89
N THR A 20 -7.91 9.58 -25.95
CA THR A 20 -7.67 10.12 -27.30
C THR A 20 -8.95 10.74 -27.87
N ALA A 21 -10.09 10.06 -27.72
CA ALA A 21 -11.38 10.60 -28.16
C ALA A 21 -11.76 11.88 -27.38
N ALA A 22 -11.52 11.92 -26.07
CA ALA A 22 -11.75 13.09 -25.23
C ALA A 22 -10.84 14.27 -25.60
N GLN A 23 -9.56 14.01 -25.95
CA GLN A 23 -8.65 15.02 -26.47
C GLN A 23 -9.15 15.64 -27.78
N GLN A 24 -9.67 14.83 -28.69
CA GLN A 24 -10.24 15.30 -29.96
C GLN A 24 -11.49 16.16 -29.75
N ARG A 25 -12.36 15.78 -28.79
CA ARG A 25 -13.53 16.57 -28.37
C ARG A 25 -13.19 17.87 -27.65
N GLY A 26 -11.93 18.09 -27.28
CA GLY A 26 -11.51 19.29 -26.55
C GLY A 26 -11.91 19.28 -25.08
N GLU A 27 -12.10 18.10 -24.47
CA GLU A 27 -12.41 17.99 -23.05
C GLU A 27 -11.25 18.49 -22.15
N VAL A 28 -11.60 18.75 -20.89
CA VAL A 28 -10.68 19.25 -19.87
C VAL A 28 -10.53 18.25 -18.73
N ALA A 29 -9.38 18.28 -18.06
CA ALA A 29 -9.17 17.61 -16.79
C ALA A 29 -9.20 18.59 -15.62
N TYR A 30 -9.73 18.13 -14.49
CA TYR A 30 -9.86 18.92 -13.28
C TYR A 30 -8.70 18.64 -12.33
N ARG A 31 -8.14 19.71 -11.76
CA ARG A 31 -7.21 19.66 -10.62
C ARG A 31 -7.98 19.61 -9.30
N GLN A 32 -7.23 19.41 -8.21
CA GLN A 32 -7.79 19.39 -6.85
C GLN A 32 -8.33 20.76 -6.41
N ASP A 33 -7.71 21.84 -6.86
CA ASP A 33 -8.14 23.23 -6.66
C ASP A 33 -9.34 23.64 -7.55
N LEU A 34 -9.97 22.67 -8.22
CA LEU A 34 -11.09 22.84 -9.15
C LEU A 34 -10.76 23.58 -10.46
N THR A 35 -9.50 23.97 -10.67
CA THR A 35 -9.08 24.53 -11.96
C THR A 35 -9.05 23.46 -13.04
N THR A 36 -9.15 23.87 -14.30
CA THR A 36 -9.21 22.98 -15.46
C THR A 36 -8.01 23.15 -16.37
N VAL A 37 -7.55 22.04 -16.95
CA VAL A 37 -6.50 22.02 -17.97
C VAL A 37 -7.01 21.26 -19.19
N PRO A 38 -6.87 21.79 -20.42
CA PRO A 38 -7.23 21.05 -21.63
C PRO A 38 -6.49 19.71 -21.72
N LEU A 39 -7.20 18.63 -22.04
CA LEU A 39 -6.59 17.30 -22.14
C LEU A 39 -5.48 17.23 -23.21
N LYS A 40 -5.55 18.06 -24.25
CA LYS A 40 -4.52 18.17 -25.29
C LYS A 40 -3.13 18.54 -24.74
N GLN A 41 -3.08 19.17 -23.56
CA GLN A 41 -1.83 19.59 -22.90
C GLN A 41 -1.32 18.56 -21.88
N LEU A 42 -2.00 17.43 -21.72
CA LEU A 42 -1.72 16.42 -20.70
C LEU A 42 -1.34 15.09 -21.34
N THR A 43 -0.66 14.25 -20.55
CA THR A 43 -0.39 12.87 -20.94
C THR A 43 -1.42 11.95 -20.31
N MET A 44 -1.74 10.84 -20.97
CA MET A 44 -2.67 9.84 -20.44
C MET A 44 -2.29 9.36 -19.03
N ASN A 45 -0.98 9.30 -18.74
CA ASN A 45 -0.46 8.85 -17.46
C ASN A 45 -0.68 9.85 -16.33
N SER A 46 -0.94 11.13 -16.60
CA SER A 46 -1.14 12.16 -15.57
C SER A 46 -2.60 12.36 -15.17
N VAL A 47 -3.53 11.63 -15.77
CA VAL A 47 -4.97 11.75 -15.50
C VAL A 47 -5.62 10.40 -15.27
N GLU A 48 -6.73 10.38 -14.53
CA GLU A 48 -7.63 9.24 -14.43
C GLU A 48 -9.06 9.70 -14.63
N PHE A 49 -9.89 8.87 -15.26
CA PHE A 49 -11.32 9.15 -15.38
C PHE A 49 -12.04 8.61 -14.14
N ILE A 50 -12.61 9.51 -13.35
CA ILE A 50 -13.21 9.20 -12.03
C ILE A 50 -14.48 10.03 -11.87
N GLY A 51 -15.60 9.36 -11.58
CA GLY A 51 -16.89 10.02 -11.37
C GLY A 51 -17.36 10.83 -12.58
N GLY A 52 -17.16 10.29 -13.79
CA GLY A 52 -17.59 10.92 -15.05
C GLY A 52 -16.72 12.09 -15.51
N ARG A 53 -15.57 12.35 -14.90
CA ARG A 53 -14.66 13.44 -15.27
C ARG A 53 -13.21 13.00 -15.29
N TRP A 54 -12.41 13.61 -16.15
CA TRP A 54 -10.95 13.49 -16.12
C TRP A 54 -10.38 14.26 -14.93
N ARG A 55 -9.60 13.59 -14.10
CA ARG A 55 -8.98 14.14 -12.89
C ARG A 55 -7.47 14.05 -13.00
N ILE A 56 -6.78 15.17 -12.85
CA ILE A 56 -5.32 15.19 -12.82
C ILE A 56 -4.86 14.53 -11.52
N GLN A 57 -3.99 13.53 -11.64
CA GLN A 57 -3.50 12.80 -10.48
C GLN A 57 -2.31 13.55 -9.86
N ASN A 58 -2.40 13.77 -8.55
CA ASN A 58 -1.34 14.36 -7.77
C ASN A 58 -0.16 13.40 -7.66
N LYS A 59 1.05 13.97 -7.65
CA LYS A 59 2.24 13.20 -7.31
C LYS A 59 2.19 12.83 -5.83
N PHE A 60 2.36 11.55 -5.52
CA PHE A 60 2.48 11.06 -4.16
C PHE A 60 3.94 10.70 -3.90
N PRO A 61 4.64 11.43 -3.02
CA PRO A 61 6.10 11.31 -2.86
C PRO A 61 6.51 10.11 -1.98
N TYR A 62 5.55 9.45 -1.33
CA TYR A 62 5.83 8.40 -0.37
C TYR A 62 5.69 7.00 -0.96
N LYS A 63 6.52 6.07 -0.47
CA LYS A 63 6.39 4.65 -0.77
C LYS A 63 5.26 4.05 0.05
N ILE A 64 4.24 3.53 -0.63
CA ILE A 64 3.16 2.76 0.00
C ILE A 64 3.65 1.35 0.25
N GLN A 65 3.41 0.84 1.45
CA GLN A 65 3.72 -0.52 1.84
C GLN A 65 2.47 -1.18 2.42
N MET A 66 2.23 -2.43 2.01
CA MET A 66 1.22 -3.27 2.64
C MET A 66 1.79 -3.83 3.94
N ILE A 67 1.16 -3.52 5.07
CA ILE A 67 1.55 -4.00 6.39
C ILE A 67 0.37 -4.81 6.91
N ARG A 68 0.53 -6.14 6.90
CA ARG A 68 -0.56 -7.11 7.05
C ARG A 68 -1.67 -6.86 6.02
N ASP A 69 -2.76 -6.25 6.43
CA ASP A 69 -3.99 -6.02 5.66
C ASP A 69 -4.17 -4.55 5.25
N ARG A 70 -3.24 -3.65 5.63
CA ARG A 70 -3.42 -2.21 5.45
C ARG A 70 -2.29 -1.54 4.69
N GLU A 71 -2.64 -0.65 3.78
CA GLU A 71 -1.69 0.21 3.09
C GLU A 71 -1.28 1.39 3.97
N MET A 72 0.02 1.47 4.22
CA MET A 72 0.62 2.48 5.07
C MET A 72 1.84 3.09 4.40
N VAL A 73 2.20 4.29 4.84
CA VAL A 73 3.49 4.93 4.57
C VAL A 73 4.30 4.90 5.85
N LEU A 74 5.52 4.37 5.78
CA LEU A 74 6.49 4.51 6.86
C LEU A 74 7.05 5.94 6.85
N LEU A 75 7.00 6.61 8.00
CA LEU A 75 7.40 8.01 8.15
C LEU A 75 8.80 8.12 8.76
N LYS A 76 8.91 7.98 10.08
CA LYS A 76 10.17 8.13 10.83
C LYS A 76 10.44 6.88 11.65
N GLN A 77 11.67 6.37 11.57
CA GLN A 77 12.15 5.32 12.47
C GLN A 77 12.27 5.87 13.90
N LEU A 78 11.72 5.14 14.86
CA LEU A 78 11.81 5.48 16.27
C LEU A 78 13.20 5.12 16.82
N PRO A 79 13.71 5.86 17.83
CA PRO A 79 15.01 5.57 18.42
C PRO A 79 15.07 4.13 18.92
N HIS A 80 16.15 3.44 18.57
CA HIS A 80 16.42 2.10 19.08
C HIS A 80 16.70 2.18 20.58
N GLN A 81 16.08 1.31 21.37
CA GLN A 81 16.55 1.03 22.72
C GLN A 81 17.45 -0.19 22.63
N ASP A 82 18.65 -0.11 23.19
CA ASP A 82 19.54 -1.25 23.27
C ASP A 82 18.80 -2.45 23.88
N HIS A 83 19.02 -3.64 23.30
CA HIS A 83 18.35 -4.92 23.62
C HIS A 83 17.00 -5.20 22.93
N VAL A 84 16.55 -4.39 21.96
CA VAL A 84 15.30 -4.67 21.24
C VAL A 84 15.57 -5.23 19.83
N LEU A 85 15.17 -6.49 19.58
CA LEU A 85 15.33 -7.16 18.28
C LEU A 85 14.47 -6.57 17.14
N PHE A 86 13.59 -5.60 17.45
CA PHE A 86 12.60 -5.06 16.52
C PHE A 86 12.94 -3.61 16.12
N ASP A 87 12.76 -3.31 14.84
CA ASP A 87 12.75 -1.93 14.35
C ASP A 87 11.34 -1.36 14.49
N TYR A 88 11.22 -0.12 14.99
CA TYR A 88 9.94 0.56 15.06
C TYR A 88 9.91 1.81 14.19
N TYR A 89 8.77 2.06 13.57
CA TYR A 89 8.53 3.22 12.72
C TYR A 89 7.21 3.85 13.10
N THR A 90 7.16 5.18 13.05
CA THR A 90 5.88 5.88 12.87
C THR A 90 5.39 5.64 11.45
N ALA A 91 4.09 5.48 11.28
CA ALA A 91 3.47 5.23 10.00
C ALA A 91 2.10 5.89 9.95
N ALA A 92 1.62 6.16 8.74
CA ALA A 92 0.28 6.70 8.53
C ALA A 92 -0.46 5.90 7.46
N VAL A 93 -1.79 5.84 7.59
CA VAL A 93 -2.66 5.09 6.67
C VAL A 93 -2.83 5.86 5.38
N VAL A 94 -2.84 5.13 4.26
CA VAL A 94 -3.11 5.71 2.94
C VAL A 94 -4.60 5.65 2.63
N GLY A 95 -5.15 6.80 2.28
CA GLY A 95 -6.49 6.94 1.70
C GLY A 95 -6.41 7.21 0.20
N TYR A 96 -7.53 7.07 -0.48
CA TYR A 96 -7.67 7.39 -1.91
C TYR A 96 -8.84 8.33 -2.13
N ASN A 97 -8.60 9.39 -2.89
CA ASN A 97 -9.64 10.27 -3.40
C ASN A 97 -9.54 10.37 -4.93
N CYS A 98 -10.34 11.22 -5.58
CA CYS A 98 -10.36 11.34 -7.04
C CYS A 98 -9.09 11.95 -7.65
N TYR A 99 -8.15 12.45 -6.84
CA TYR A 99 -6.89 13.05 -7.26
C TYR A 99 -5.67 12.19 -6.91
N GLY A 100 -5.87 11.05 -6.25
CA GLY A 100 -4.81 10.09 -5.98
C GLY A 100 -4.77 9.63 -4.52
N PRO A 101 -3.71 8.92 -4.12
CA PRO A 101 -3.49 8.57 -2.73
C PRO A 101 -3.14 9.80 -1.89
N PHE A 102 -3.56 9.79 -0.63
CA PHE A 102 -3.21 10.80 0.37
C PHE A 102 -2.96 10.13 1.72
N ILE A 103 -2.22 10.79 2.59
CA ILE A 103 -2.04 10.33 3.97
C ILE A 103 -3.25 10.77 4.79
N LEU A 104 -3.90 9.84 5.50
CA LEU A 104 -4.96 10.20 6.44
C LEU A 104 -4.33 10.93 7.64
N ASN A 105 -4.65 12.22 7.78
CA ASN A 105 -4.30 13.00 8.97
C ASN A 105 -4.93 12.33 10.21
N ASN A 106 -4.20 12.29 11.34
CA ASN A 106 -4.59 11.66 12.61
C ASN A 106 -4.62 10.12 12.60
N SER A 107 -4.01 9.47 11.61
CA SER A 107 -3.89 8.01 11.55
C SER A 107 -2.48 7.54 11.91
N ASP A 108 -1.93 8.05 13.00
CA ASP A 108 -0.58 7.69 13.43
C ASP A 108 -0.59 6.27 14.03
N TYR A 109 0.12 5.38 13.37
CA TYR A 109 0.40 4.02 13.83
C TYR A 109 1.88 3.88 14.14
N ILE A 110 2.17 2.94 15.03
CA ILE A 110 3.51 2.40 15.22
C ILE A 110 3.57 1.08 14.48
N VAL A 111 4.56 0.93 13.61
CA VAL A 111 4.87 -0.29 12.90
C VAL A 111 6.09 -0.91 13.54
N ALA A 112 5.99 -2.20 13.89
CA ALA A 112 7.09 -3.03 14.30
C ALA A 112 7.53 -3.91 13.13
N LYS A 113 8.83 -4.00 12.90
CA LYS A 113 9.44 -4.79 11.84
C LYS A 113 10.47 -5.74 12.47
N TYR A 114 10.45 -6.98 12.04
CA TYR A 114 11.47 -7.96 12.36
C TYR A 114 12.03 -8.58 11.10
N THR A 115 13.35 -8.63 10.98
CA THR A 115 14.02 -9.24 9.83
C THR A 115 14.72 -10.51 10.31
N THR A 116 14.47 -11.61 9.61
CA THR A 116 15.09 -12.92 9.84
C THR A 116 15.64 -13.45 8.52
N ASP A 117 16.40 -14.54 8.57
CA ASP A 117 16.87 -15.25 7.37
C ASP A 117 15.71 -15.76 6.49
N ASN A 118 14.56 -16.06 7.11
CA ASN A 118 13.38 -16.57 6.42
C ASN A 118 12.49 -15.46 5.83
N GLY A 119 12.75 -14.19 6.15
CA GLY A 119 12.00 -13.06 5.62
C GLY A 119 11.80 -11.91 6.59
N VAL A 120 11.02 -10.93 6.14
CA VAL A 120 10.68 -9.72 6.91
C VAL A 120 9.23 -9.79 7.37
N PHE A 121 9.04 -9.72 8.68
CA PHE A 121 7.76 -9.73 9.34
C PHE A 121 7.39 -8.35 9.84
N TRP A 122 6.10 -8.05 9.82
CA TRP A 122 5.58 -6.74 10.15
C TRP A 122 4.35 -6.85 11.06
N GLY A 123 4.26 -5.93 12.02
CA GLY A 123 3.08 -5.70 12.86
C GLY A 123 2.82 -4.20 12.96
N TYR A 124 1.59 -3.80 13.27
CA TYR A 124 1.26 -2.40 13.51
C TYR A 124 0.26 -2.28 14.66
N GLY A 125 0.32 -1.18 15.41
CA GLY A 125 -0.59 -0.87 16.51
C GLY A 125 -0.62 0.63 16.80
N ARG A 126 -1.47 1.07 17.73
CA ARG A 126 -1.47 2.48 18.16
C ARG A 126 -0.35 2.78 19.15
N THR A 127 0.23 1.76 19.77
CA THR A 127 1.36 1.85 20.70
C THR A 127 2.46 0.84 20.32
N LEU A 128 3.65 1.00 20.91
CA LEU A 128 4.79 0.10 20.71
C LEU A 128 4.44 -1.33 21.14
N GLU A 129 3.77 -1.48 22.28
CA GLU A 129 3.37 -2.74 22.87
C GLU A 129 2.38 -3.47 21.96
N GLN A 130 1.39 -2.75 21.42
CA GLN A 130 0.43 -3.34 20.48
C GLN A 130 1.11 -3.79 19.19
N ALA A 131 1.96 -2.94 18.60
CA ALA A 131 2.69 -3.28 17.38
C ALA A 131 3.57 -4.52 17.58
N ARG A 132 4.26 -4.59 18.73
CA ARG A 132 5.07 -5.74 19.15
C ARG A 132 4.22 -6.99 19.38
N ALA A 133 3.10 -6.89 20.07
CA ALA A 133 2.21 -8.03 20.34
C ALA A 133 1.68 -8.63 19.04
N PHE A 134 1.23 -7.80 18.09
CA PHE A 134 0.76 -8.26 16.79
C PHE A 134 1.86 -8.89 15.94
N LEU A 135 3.08 -8.36 16.00
CA LEU A 135 4.23 -8.98 15.36
C LEU A 135 4.56 -10.34 16.01
N GLY A 136 4.49 -10.44 17.34
CA GLY A 136 4.71 -11.68 18.08
C GLY A 136 3.72 -12.78 17.71
N ILE A 137 2.43 -12.43 17.59
CA ILE A 137 1.40 -13.38 17.11
C ILE A 137 1.76 -13.88 15.71
N LYS A 138 2.14 -12.98 14.79
CA LYS A 138 2.50 -13.38 13.43
C LYS A 138 3.71 -14.30 13.37
N LEU A 139 4.73 -14.05 14.20
CA LEU A 139 5.90 -14.93 14.30
C LEU A 139 5.54 -16.30 14.88
N TYR A 140 4.67 -16.34 15.88
CA TYR A 140 4.18 -17.59 16.45
C TYR A 140 3.45 -18.44 15.42
N ASP A 141 2.53 -17.84 14.64
CA ASP A 141 1.79 -18.55 13.59
C ASP A 141 2.73 -19.17 12.55
N GLU A 142 3.75 -18.43 12.10
CA GLU A 142 4.75 -18.91 11.14
C GLU A 142 5.59 -20.05 11.69
N HIS A 143 5.97 -19.98 12.98
CA HIS A 143 6.69 -21.05 13.65
C HIS A 143 5.84 -22.31 13.82
N MET A 144 4.55 -22.18 14.19
CA MET A 144 3.64 -23.32 14.30
C MET A 144 3.40 -23.98 12.95
N ASP A 145 3.20 -23.20 11.89
CA ASP A 145 3.08 -23.73 10.51
C ASP A 145 4.34 -24.47 10.06
N LEU A 146 5.53 -24.02 10.47
CA LEU A 146 6.79 -24.74 10.24
C LEU A 146 6.79 -26.10 10.95
N ILE A 147 6.45 -26.13 12.24
CA ILE A 147 6.41 -27.37 13.03
C ILE A 147 5.41 -28.35 12.43
N HIS A 148 4.19 -27.90 12.08
CA HIS A 148 3.16 -28.75 11.47
C HIS A 148 3.60 -29.31 10.11
N ARG A 149 4.20 -28.50 9.24
CA ARG A 149 4.73 -28.97 7.94
C ARG A 149 5.80 -30.04 8.11
N HIS A 150 6.72 -29.84 9.06
CA HIS A 150 7.75 -30.85 9.36
C HIS A 150 7.15 -32.14 9.92
N ALA A 151 6.16 -32.04 10.83
CA ALA A 151 5.48 -33.21 11.38
C ALA A 151 4.73 -34.01 10.29
N CYS A 152 3.97 -33.36 9.41
CA CYS A 152 3.25 -34.01 8.31
C CYS A 152 4.20 -34.65 7.29
N LYS A 153 5.32 -33.97 6.94
CA LYS A 153 6.33 -34.54 6.03
C LYS A 153 6.95 -35.83 6.60
N ASN A 154 7.16 -35.88 7.91
CA ASN A 154 7.69 -37.05 8.61
C ASN A 154 6.65 -38.18 8.76
N GLN A 155 5.36 -37.87 8.85
CA GLN A 155 4.29 -38.89 8.81
C GLN A 155 4.16 -39.51 7.41
N LEU A 156 4.18 -38.70 6.36
CA LEU A 156 4.10 -39.18 4.97
C LEU A 156 5.29 -40.06 4.56
N SER A 157 6.49 -39.77 5.09
CA SER A 157 7.68 -40.62 4.84
C SER A 157 7.64 -41.93 5.62
N ARG A 158 6.93 -41.98 6.77
CA ARG A 158 6.69 -43.21 7.54
C ARG A 158 5.62 -44.11 6.93
N GLN A 159 4.60 -43.54 6.28
CA GLN A 159 3.54 -44.32 5.60
C GLN A 159 3.98 -44.92 4.25
N LYS A 160 5.09 -44.44 3.67
CA LYS A 160 5.69 -44.95 2.42
C LYS A 160 6.75 -46.03 2.64
N LYS A 161 6.97 -46.46 3.89
CA LYS A 161 7.77 -47.61 4.27
C LYS A 161 6.85 -48.71 4.74
#